data_AF-A0A5S3WGR9-F1
#
_entry.id   AF-A0A5S3WGR9-F1
#
_cell.length_a   1.000
_cell.length_b   1.000
_cell.length_c   1.000
_cell.angle_alpha   90.00
_cell.angle_beta   90.00
_cell.angle_gamma   90.00
#
_symmetry.space_group_name_H-M   'P 1'
#
loop_
_entity.id
_entity.type
_entity.pdbx_description
1 polymer ?
#
loop_
_entity_poly.entity_id
_entity_poly.type
_entity_poly.pdbx_seq_one_letter_code
_entity_poly.pdbx_strand_id
1 'polypeptide(L)'
;MIDNDYNDQTGRKTSTKDLDRGNWQYTYNALGELLTQTDANGDKLSFEYDALGRKTTLKINNVVDSEWHYNTSQPWRLDQEVRGRWSRSYLYDGLGRQVASVTDLESALSCKDQVSYEELQGHPPKIVGISVWVFGWVMWS
;
A
#
# COMPACT_ATOMS: atom_id res chain seq x y z
N MET A 1 25.85 -0.11 -23.92
CA MET A 1 26.10 -1.43 -23.30
C MET A 1 25.48 -1.39 -21.92
N ILE A 2 24.81 -2.46 -21.50
CA ILE A 2 24.31 -2.61 -20.14
C ILE A 2 25.22 -3.62 -19.44
N ASP A 3 25.73 -3.24 -18.28
CA ASP A 3 26.56 -4.10 -17.43
C ASP A 3 25.81 -4.37 -16.12
N ASN A 4 25.78 -5.64 -15.68
CA ASN A 4 25.04 -6.04 -14.49
C ASN A 4 25.97 -6.79 -13.54
N ASP A 5 25.99 -6.32 -12.30
CA ASP A 5 26.69 -7.00 -11.21
C ASP A 5 25.70 -7.90 -10.46
N TYR A 6 26.16 -9.07 -10.04
CA TYR A 6 25.37 -10.05 -9.30
C TYR A 6 26.09 -10.47 -8.02
N ASN A 7 25.34 -10.83 -7.00
CA ASN A 7 25.88 -11.41 -5.78
C ASN A 7 26.22 -12.89 -6.01
N ASP A 8 27.46 -13.28 -5.75
CA ASP A 8 27.97 -14.63 -6.04
C ASP A 8 27.26 -15.77 -5.30
N GLN A 9 26.71 -15.50 -4.11
CA GLN A 9 26.06 -16.51 -3.28
C GLN A 9 24.59 -16.71 -3.62
N THR A 10 23.89 -15.63 -4.00
CA THR A 10 22.44 -15.62 -4.22
C THR A 10 22.06 -15.53 -5.69
N GLY A 11 23.00 -15.18 -6.58
CA GLY A 11 22.76 -14.90 -7.99
C GLY A 11 21.88 -13.66 -8.23
N ARG A 12 21.63 -12.84 -7.21
CA ARG A 12 20.74 -11.68 -7.29
C ARG A 12 21.50 -10.47 -7.81
N LYS A 13 20.88 -9.71 -8.71
CA LYS A 13 21.47 -8.53 -9.33
C LYS A 13 21.66 -7.41 -8.31
N THR A 14 22.89 -6.95 -8.09
CA THR A 14 23.22 -5.90 -7.12
C THR A 14 23.43 -4.52 -7.76
N SER A 15 23.76 -4.47 -9.06
CA SER A 15 23.87 -3.22 -9.79
C SER A 15 23.55 -3.38 -11.27
N THR A 16 23.09 -2.30 -11.89
CA THR A 16 22.99 -2.15 -13.34
C THR A 16 23.67 -0.85 -13.73
N LYS A 17 24.62 -0.89 -14.66
CA LYS A 17 25.26 0.28 -15.25
C LYS A 17 24.85 0.39 -16.71
N ASP A 18 24.19 1.48 -17.04
CA ASP A 18 23.73 1.80 -18.39
C ASP A 18 24.32 3.17 -18.77
N LEU A 19 24.96 3.26 -19.95
CA LEU A 19 25.59 4.50 -20.40
C LEU A 19 24.58 5.64 -20.61
N ASP A 20 23.33 5.31 -20.93
CA ASP A 20 22.28 6.29 -21.22
C ASP A 20 21.42 6.54 -19.97
N ARG A 21 21.18 5.52 -19.14
CA ARG A 21 20.30 5.61 -17.95
C ARG A 21 21.04 5.74 -16.61
N GLY A 22 22.37 5.71 -16.63
CA GLY A 22 23.21 5.77 -15.44
C GLY A 22 23.22 4.48 -14.61
N ASN A 23 23.65 4.61 -13.36
CA ASN A 23 23.92 3.47 -12.48
C ASN A 23 22.79 3.28 -11.46
N TRP A 24 22.34 2.04 -11.34
CA TRP A 24 21.34 1.61 -10.36
C TRP A 24 21.96 0.62 -9.40
N GLN A 25 21.55 0.65 -8.13
CA GLN A 25 21.98 -0.29 -7.10
C GLN A 25 20.79 -0.91 -6.39
N TYR A 26 20.93 -2.17 -6.00
CA TYR A 26 19.88 -2.98 -5.39
C TYR A 26 20.42 -3.72 -4.18
N THR A 27 19.62 -3.82 -3.11
CA THR A 27 19.93 -4.68 -1.95
C THR A 27 18.75 -5.56 -1.62
N TYR A 28 19.01 -6.72 -1.01
CA TYR A 28 18.00 -7.73 -0.72
C TYR A 28 18.16 -8.26 0.70
N ASN A 29 17.05 -8.71 1.28
CA ASN A 29 17.10 -9.47 2.52
C ASN A 29 17.46 -10.94 2.26
N ALA A 30 17.58 -11.73 3.33
CA ALA A 30 17.90 -13.16 3.25
C ALA A 30 16.87 -13.95 2.42
N LEU A 31 15.59 -13.58 2.50
CA LEU A 31 14.49 -14.20 1.75
C LEU A 31 14.50 -13.81 0.26
N GLY A 32 15.25 -12.78 -0.13
CA GLY A 32 15.36 -12.30 -1.51
C GLY A 32 14.42 -11.19 -1.89
N GLU A 33 13.82 -10.56 -0.91
CA GLU A 33 12.97 -9.40 -1.10
C GLU A 33 13.84 -8.15 -1.20
N LEU A 34 13.49 -7.27 -2.13
CA LEU A 34 14.25 -6.05 -2.42
C LEU A 34 14.13 -5.08 -1.25
N LEU A 35 15.22 -4.79 -0.55
CA LEU A 35 15.25 -3.84 0.55
C LEU A 35 15.44 -2.40 0.08
N THR A 36 16.34 -2.19 -0.88
CA THR A 36 16.60 -0.85 -1.41
C THR A 36 16.85 -0.87 -2.90
N GLN A 37 16.45 0.21 -3.56
CA GLN A 37 16.80 0.51 -4.93
C GLN A 37 17.25 1.97 -4.99
N THR A 38 18.44 2.21 -5.50
CA THR A 38 18.95 3.56 -5.75
C THR A 38 19.06 3.74 -7.25
N ASP A 39 18.52 4.85 -7.76
CA ASP A 39 18.61 5.20 -9.17
C ASP A 39 19.88 6.02 -9.48
N ALA A 40 20.04 6.39 -10.75
CA ALA A 40 21.18 7.17 -11.21
C ALA A 40 21.22 8.61 -10.68
N ASN A 41 20.08 9.15 -10.26
CA ASN A 41 19.99 10.50 -9.67
C ASN A 41 20.29 10.49 -8.16
N GLY A 42 20.45 9.29 -7.57
CA GLY A 42 20.67 9.11 -6.15
C GLY A 42 19.39 8.98 -5.34
N ASP A 43 18.22 8.97 -5.98
CA ASP A 43 16.95 8.74 -5.31
C ASP A 43 16.88 7.29 -4.84
N LYS A 44 16.61 7.12 -3.54
CA LYS A 44 16.61 5.83 -2.87
C LYS A 44 15.19 5.43 -2.48
N LEU A 45 14.71 4.36 -3.10
CA LEU A 45 13.55 3.61 -2.63
C LEU A 45 13.99 2.62 -1.56
N SER A 46 13.25 2.53 -0.46
CA SER A 46 13.43 1.49 0.57
C SER A 46 12.10 0.81 0.86
N PHE A 47 12.12 -0.51 0.99
CA PHE A 47 10.93 -1.33 1.21
C PHE A 47 11.05 -2.09 2.53
N GLU A 48 9.96 -2.13 3.27
CA GLU A 48 9.83 -2.92 4.49
C GLU A 48 8.75 -3.99 4.30
N TYR A 49 8.96 -5.13 4.96
CA TYR A 49 8.14 -6.32 4.81
C TYR A 49 7.80 -6.88 6.19
N ASP A 50 6.63 -7.50 6.30
CA ASP A 50 6.28 -8.30 7.46
C ASP A 50 6.89 -9.71 7.41
N ALA A 51 6.69 -10.50 8.46
CA ALA A 51 7.20 -11.87 8.56
C ALA A 51 6.63 -12.83 7.51
N LEU A 52 5.56 -12.45 6.81
CA LEU A 52 4.96 -13.23 5.72
C LEU A 52 5.49 -12.80 4.34
N GLY A 53 6.45 -11.87 4.29
CA GLY A 53 7.06 -11.38 3.06
C GLY A 53 6.18 -10.38 2.29
N ARG A 54 5.33 -9.65 3.00
CA ARG A 54 4.40 -8.70 2.40
C ARG A 54 4.83 -7.30 2.69
N LYS A 55 4.83 -6.45 1.67
CA LYS A 55 5.25 -5.06 1.80
C LYS A 55 4.34 -4.31 2.77
N THR A 56 4.92 -3.70 3.79
CA THR A 56 4.24 -2.86 4.78
C THR A 56 4.54 -1.39 4.58
N THR A 57 5.72 -1.05 4.06
CA THR A 57 6.13 0.35 3.90
C THR A 57 7.01 0.53 2.68
N LEU A 58 6.81 1.66 1.99
CA LEU A 58 7.69 2.19 0.95
C LEU A 58 8.16 3.57 1.40
N LYS A 59 9.47 3.78 1.37
CA LYS A 59 10.10 5.08 1.62
C LYS A 59 10.83 5.57 0.39
N ILE A 60 10.70 6.87 0.09
CA ILE A 60 11.50 7.60 -0.90
C ILE A 60 12.45 8.50 -0.13
N ASN A 61 13.76 8.35 -0.32
CA ASN A 61 14.79 9.13 0.38
C ASN A 61 14.59 9.12 1.91
N ASN A 62 14.26 7.95 2.44
CA ASN A 62 13.99 7.70 3.87
C ASN A 62 12.71 8.39 4.43
N VAL A 63 11.89 8.99 3.58
CA VAL A 63 10.57 9.53 3.93
C VAL A 63 9.50 8.52 3.53
N VAL A 64 8.56 8.22 4.43
CA VAL A 64 7.44 7.32 4.15
C VAL A 64 6.58 7.91 3.04
N ASP A 65 6.42 7.14 1.97
CA ASP A 65 5.59 7.48 0.82
C ASP A 65 4.27 6.69 0.85
N SER A 66 4.37 5.38 1.08
CA SER A 66 3.22 4.47 1.08
C SER A 66 3.29 3.48 2.24
N GLU A 67 2.14 3.17 2.84
CA GLU A 67 1.97 2.17 3.88
C GLU A 67 0.81 1.21 3.57
N TRP A 68 0.97 -0.06 3.94
CA TRP A 68 -0.02 -1.12 3.80
C TRP A 68 -0.27 -1.77 5.16
N HIS A 69 -1.51 -1.71 5.62
CA HIS A 69 -1.93 -2.28 6.89
C HIS A 69 -2.77 -3.54 6.63
N TYR A 70 -2.23 -4.69 7.03
CA TYR A 70 -2.93 -5.97 6.92
C TYR A 70 -3.65 -6.32 8.23
N ASN A 71 -4.70 -7.12 8.11
CA ASN A 71 -5.45 -7.59 9.27
C ASN A 71 -4.59 -8.54 10.13
N THR A 72 -4.72 -8.45 11.45
CA THR A 72 -3.96 -9.31 12.37
C THR A 72 -4.59 -10.68 12.58
N SER A 73 -5.92 -10.77 12.50
CA SER A 73 -6.67 -12.03 12.70
C SER A 73 -6.83 -12.83 11.40
N GLN A 74 -6.91 -12.13 10.28
CA GLN A 74 -7.03 -12.68 8.93
C GLN A 74 -5.82 -12.21 8.12
N PRO A 75 -4.61 -12.76 8.36
CA PRO A 75 -3.37 -12.19 7.87
C PRO A 75 -3.40 -11.96 6.37
N TRP A 76 -4.00 -12.82 5.56
CA TRP A 76 -4.12 -12.63 4.10
C TRP A 76 -4.85 -11.35 3.64
N ARG A 77 -5.53 -10.63 4.52
CA ARG A 77 -6.38 -9.48 4.20
C ARG A 77 -5.61 -8.15 4.32
N LEU A 78 -5.71 -7.31 3.30
CA LEU A 78 -5.27 -5.91 3.34
C LEU A 78 -6.44 -5.04 3.83
N ASP A 79 -6.26 -4.31 4.92
CA ASP A 79 -7.31 -3.49 5.52
C ASP A 79 -7.25 -2.06 5.01
N GLN A 80 -6.04 -1.53 4.85
CA GLN A 80 -5.84 -0.14 4.46
C GLN A 80 -4.53 0.07 3.68
N GLU A 81 -4.58 0.98 2.71
CA GLU A 81 -3.42 1.57 2.06
C GLU A 81 -3.41 3.08 2.32
N VAL A 82 -2.25 3.64 2.65
CA VAL A 82 -2.06 5.07 2.89
C VAL A 82 -0.95 5.58 1.98
N ARG A 83 -1.17 6.70 1.29
CA ARG A 83 -0.15 7.41 0.50
C ARG A 83 -0.27 8.91 0.69
N GLY A 84 0.67 9.50 1.42
CA GLY A 84 0.60 10.91 1.79
C GLY A 84 -0.73 11.26 2.47
N ARG A 85 -1.54 12.09 1.80
CA ARG A 85 -2.84 12.59 2.33
C ARG A 85 -4.03 11.72 1.92
N TRP A 86 -3.78 10.69 1.14
CA TRP A 86 -4.77 9.80 0.58
C TRP A 86 -4.75 8.47 1.32
N SER A 87 -5.92 7.90 1.57
CA SER A 87 -6.01 6.53 2.05
C SER A 87 -7.15 5.78 1.37
N ARG A 88 -7.02 4.45 1.33
CA ARG A 88 -8.07 3.55 0.87
C ARG A 88 -8.26 2.44 1.88
N SER A 89 -9.49 2.29 2.35
CA SER A 89 -9.90 1.21 3.24
C SER A 89 -10.66 0.14 2.46
N TYR A 90 -10.34 -1.13 2.69
CA TYR A 90 -10.94 -2.27 1.99
C TYR A 90 -11.94 -2.98 2.91
N LEU A 91 -13.18 -3.14 2.43
CA LEU A 91 -14.28 -3.77 3.18
C LEU A 91 -14.59 -5.15 2.60
N TYR A 92 -14.88 -6.10 3.48
CA TYR A 92 -15.04 -7.51 3.15
C TYR A 92 -16.28 -8.09 3.82
N ASP A 93 -16.87 -9.11 3.20
CA ASP A 93 -17.95 -9.89 3.81
C ASP A 93 -17.44 -10.93 4.82
N GLY A 94 -18.34 -11.65 5.47
CA GLY A 94 -18.00 -12.70 6.44
C GLY A 94 -17.25 -13.90 5.85
N LEU A 95 -17.23 -14.04 4.52
CA LEU A 95 -16.48 -15.07 3.80
C LEU A 95 -15.09 -14.58 3.36
N GLY A 96 -14.74 -13.32 3.67
CA GLY A 96 -13.45 -12.73 3.32
C GLY A 96 -13.33 -12.24 1.89
N ARG A 97 -14.45 -12.07 1.16
CA ARG A 97 -14.45 -11.50 -0.18
C ARG A 97 -14.57 -9.98 -0.07
N GLN A 98 -13.78 -9.24 -0.84
CA GLN A 98 -13.87 -7.79 -0.86
C GLN A 98 -15.21 -7.36 -1.48
N VAL A 99 -15.96 -6.51 -0.79
CA VAL A 99 -17.28 -6.01 -1.23
C VAL A 99 -17.28 -4.52 -1.55
N ALA A 100 -16.36 -3.74 -0.97
CA ALA A 100 -16.17 -2.34 -1.33
C ALA A 100 -14.77 -1.85 -0.99
N SER A 101 -14.47 -0.64 -1.45
CA SER A 101 -13.33 0.15 -0.98
C SER A 101 -13.75 1.59 -0.82
N VAL A 102 -13.40 2.20 0.31
CA VAL A 102 -13.63 3.63 0.59
C VAL A 102 -12.32 4.36 0.37
N THR A 103 -12.37 5.50 -0.29
CA THR A 103 -11.18 6.30 -0.61
C THR A 103 -11.33 7.69 -0.02
N ASP A 104 -10.35 8.11 0.76
CA ASP A 104 -10.36 9.37 1.50
C ASP A 104 -9.17 10.25 1.06
N LEU A 105 -9.43 11.53 0.84
CA LEU A 105 -8.41 12.56 0.65
C LEU A 105 -8.59 13.58 1.79
N GLU A 106 -7.65 13.61 2.72
CA GLU A 106 -7.62 14.47 3.92
C GLU A 106 -8.58 14.14 5.08
N SER A 107 -7.96 14.08 6.26
CA SER A 107 -8.46 13.77 7.60
C SER A 107 -9.48 14.74 8.21
N ALA A 108 -10.21 15.53 7.40
CA ALA A 108 -11.17 16.54 7.89
C ALA A 108 -12.55 16.53 7.20
N LEU A 109 -12.74 15.75 6.14
CA LEU A 109 -14.05 15.51 5.54
C LEU A 109 -14.19 14.01 5.32
N SER A 110 -14.28 13.31 6.45
CA SER A 110 -14.71 11.91 6.51
C SER A 110 -16.13 11.83 5.92
N CYS A 111 -16.25 11.63 4.61
CA CYS A 111 -17.42 10.96 4.08
C CYS A 111 -17.26 9.49 4.45
N LYS A 112 -17.59 9.18 5.71
CA LYS A 112 -17.63 7.80 6.18
C LYS A 112 -18.84 7.19 5.51
N ASP A 113 -18.66 6.72 4.28
CA ASP A 113 -19.69 5.99 3.57
C ASP A 113 -19.89 4.67 4.31
N GLN A 114 -20.90 4.63 5.19
CA GLN A 114 -21.45 3.36 5.64
C GLN A 114 -22.20 2.78 4.44
N VAL A 115 -21.51 1.95 3.67
CA VAL A 115 -22.18 1.07 2.71
C VAL A 115 -22.82 -0.05 3.52
N SER A 116 -24.15 0.04 3.71
CA SER A 116 -24.94 -1.06 4.24
C SER A 116 -25.26 -2.05 3.13
N TYR A 117 -25.09 -3.33 3.42
CA TYR A 117 -25.42 -4.42 2.52
C TYR A 117 -26.62 -5.18 3.09
N GLU A 118 -27.61 -5.49 2.24
CA GLU A 118 -28.60 -6.52 2.55
C GLU A 118 -28.04 -7.87 2.06
N GLU A 119 -27.80 -8.78 3.00
CA GLU A 119 -27.26 -10.11 2.73
C GLU A 119 -28.37 -11.04 2.23
N LEU A 120 -28.84 -10.82 1.00
CA LEU A 120 -29.70 -11.79 0.33
C LEU A 120 -28.84 -12.92 -0.22
N GLN A 121 -28.96 -14.09 0.41
CA GLN A 121 -28.32 -15.35 0.05
C GLN A 121 -28.16 -15.50 -1.48
N GLY A 122 -26.93 -15.38 -1.96
CA GLY A 122 -26.55 -15.72 -3.34
C GLY A 122 -26.48 -14.58 -4.37
N HIS A 123 -26.61 -13.30 -3.99
CA HIS A 123 -26.39 -12.18 -4.94
C HIS A 123 -25.25 -11.24 -4.49
N PRO A 124 -24.54 -10.59 -5.43
CA PRO A 124 -23.61 -9.53 -5.08
C PRO A 124 -24.36 -8.40 -4.35
N PRO A 125 -23.77 -7.82 -3.29
CA PRO A 125 -24.41 -6.77 -2.52
C PRO A 125 -24.85 -5.62 -3.42
N LYS A 126 -26.13 -5.22 -3.31
CA LYS A 126 -26.65 -4.00 -3.94
C LYS A 126 -26.44 -2.84 -2.96
N ILE A 127 -25.98 -1.70 -3.45
CA ILE A 127 -25.89 -0.48 -2.65
C ILE A 127 -27.31 0.01 -2.37
N VAL A 128 -27.77 -0.08 -1.12
CA VAL A 128 -29.15 0.29 -0.73
C VAL A 128 -29.25 1.75 -0.27
N GLY A 129 -28.13 2.40 0.03
CA GLY A 129 -28.10 3.83 0.32
C GLY A 129 -26.68 4.37 0.49
N ILE A 130 -26.47 5.61 0.07
CA ILE A 130 -25.28 6.41 0.39
C ILE A 130 -25.78 7.52 1.32
N SER A 131 -25.31 7.52 2.57
CA SER A 131 -25.68 8.53 3.56
C SER A 131 -24.46 9.37 3.90
N VAL A 132 -24.43 10.62 3.45
CA VAL A 132 -23.34 11.57 3.71
C VAL A 132 -23.70 12.37 4.97
N TRP A 133 -22.97 12.17 6.07
CA TRP A 133 -23.10 12.98 7.28
C TRP A 133 -21.96 13.98 7.37
N VAL A 134 -22.27 15.27 7.24
CA VAL A 134 -21.33 16.35 7.57
C VAL A 134 -21.63 16.83 8.98
N PHE A 135 -20.81 16.44 9.97
CA PHE A 135 -20.86 17.03 11.31
C PHE A 135 -20.14 18.39 11.29
N GLY A 136 -20.86 19.44 10.93
CA GLY A 136 -20.44 20.82 11.19
C GLY A 136 -21.00 21.29 12.53
N TRP A 137 -20.15 21.43 13.55
CA TRP A 137 -20.51 22.20 14.76
C TRP A 137 -20.51 23.69 14.40
N VAL A 138 -21.70 24.30 14.35
CA VAL A 138 -21.85 25.75 14.42
C VAL A 138 -21.90 26.12 15.90
N MET A 139 -20.82 26.70 16.44
CA MET A 139 -20.88 27.41 17.72
C MET A 139 -21.23 28.88 17.45
N TRP A 140 -22.39 29.32 17.93
CA TRP A 140 -22.66 30.72 18.22
C TRP A 140 -22.28 31.00 19.68
N SER A 141 -21.52 32.07 19.92
CA SER A 141 -21.79 33.07 20.96
C SER A 141 -20.97 34.33 20.67
#